data_AF-A0A1R1YR78-F1
#
_entry.id   AF-A0A1R1YR78-F1
#
_cell.length_a   1.000
_cell.length_b   1.000
_cell.length_c   1.000
_cell.angle_alpha   90.00
_cell.angle_beta   90.00
_cell.angle_gamma   90.00
#
_symmetry.space_group_name_H-M   'P 1'
#
loop_
_entity.id
_entity.type
_entity.pdbx_description
1 polymer ?
#
loop_
_entity_poly.entity_id
_entity_poly.type
_entity_poly.pdbx_seq_one_letter_code
_entity_poly.pdbx_strand_id
1 'polypeptide(L)'
;MYCRDEINLIKCCKAVSSFQSALDYIEYLKRNESVENYTVGSVFITGGYGVYKAAMEVDNYKVRVFYTNVSTVDPVVITSYFPQLHKYISFKRKSYDRLQSLAPFTIEKGVLEQSDGIKFEYQLYENWD
;
A
#
# COMPACT_ATOMS: atom_id res chain seq x y z
N MET A 1 0.78 22.95 4.04
CA MET A 1 -0.67 23.25 4.20
C MET A 1 -1.32 22.10 4.98
N TYR A 2 -1.82 22.33 6.21
CA TYR A 2 -2.46 21.29 7.01
C TYR A 2 -3.98 21.30 6.79
N CYS A 3 -4.53 20.25 6.18
CA CYS A 3 -5.98 20.06 6.07
C CYS A 3 -6.47 19.44 7.41
N ARG A 4 -6.83 20.28 8.41
CA ARG A 4 -7.36 19.82 9.72
C ARG A 4 -8.87 19.96 9.89
N ASP A 5 -9.58 20.54 8.93
CA ASP A 5 -11.03 20.75 9.00
C ASP A 5 -11.76 19.86 7.98
N GLU A 6 -12.74 19.08 8.45
CA GLU A 6 -13.49 18.08 7.67
C GLU A 6 -14.20 18.66 6.42
N ILE A 7 -14.49 19.97 6.42
CA ILE A 7 -15.12 20.68 5.29
C ILE A 7 -14.13 20.91 4.12
N ASN A 8 -12.82 20.82 4.36
CA ASN A 8 -11.78 21.06 3.34
C ASN A 8 -11.22 19.78 2.69
N LEU A 9 -11.69 18.58 3.05
CA LEU A 9 -11.17 17.32 2.51
C LEU A 9 -11.28 17.24 0.98
N ILE A 10 -12.40 17.71 0.40
CA ILE A 10 -12.61 17.71 -1.06
C ILE A 10 -11.60 18.60 -1.79
N LYS A 11 -11.11 19.69 -1.16
CA LYS A 11 -10.10 20.58 -1.76
C LYS A 11 -8.71 19.96 -1.81
N CYS A 12 -8.44 18.99 -0.94
CA CYS A 12 -7.15 18.28 -0.88
C CYS A 12 -7.15 17.01 -1.77
N CYS A 13 -8.24 16.74 -2.51
CA CYS A 13 -8.38 15.59 -3.39
C CYS A 13 -8.17 15.96 -4.86
N LYS A 14 -7.28 15.23 -5.54
CA LYS A 14 -7.15 15.26 -7.00
C LYS A 14 -7.83 14.03 -7.60
N ALA A 15 -8.88 14.24 -8.39
CA ALA A 15 -9.43 13.19 -9.25
C ALA A 15 -8.56 13.05 -10.52
N VAL A 16 -8.27 11.82 -10.89
CA VAL A 16 -7.53 11.45 -12.11
C VAL A 16 -8.26 10.32 -12.83
N SER A 17 -8.13 10.24 -14.16
CA SER A 17 -8.85 9.27 -14.99
C SER A 17 -8.13 7.95 -15.19
N SER A 18 -6.85 7.85 -14.76
CA SER A 18 -6.04 6.64 -14.91
C SER A 18 -4.97 6.53 -13.82
N PHE A 19 -4.41 5.33 -13.65
CA PHE A 19 -3.29 5.11 -12.75
C PHE A 19 -2.03 5.90 -13.18
N GLN A 20 -1.73 5.93 -14.48
CA GLN A 20 -0.61 6.72 -15.01
C GLN A 20 -0.78 8.21 -14.71
N SER A 21 -1.98 8.76 -14.88
CA SER A 21 -2.26 10.16 -14.54
C SER A 21 -2.09 10.44 -13.04
N ALA A 22 -2.31 9.44 -12.17
CA ALA A 22 -2.01 9.55 -10.75
C ALA A 22 -0.50 9.65 -10.50
N LEU A 23 0.30 8.81 -11.16
CA LEU A 23 1.76 8.84 -11.08
C LEU A 23 2.34 10.15 -11.62
N ASP A 24 1.87 10.60 -12.78
CA ASP A 24 2.29 11.87 -13.39
C ASP A 24 2.00 13.05 -12.45
N TYR A 25 0.87 13.01 -11.75
CA TYR A 25 0.52 14.02 -10.76
C TYR A 25 1.44 13.97 -9.53
N ILE A 26 1.79 12.79 -9.05
CA ILE A 26 2.78 12.63 -7.97
C ILE A 26 4.15 13.20 -8.40
N GLU A 27 4.61 12.92 -9.62
CA GLU A 27 5.87 13.46 -10.14
C GLU A 27 5.80 14.98 -10.40
N TYR A 28 4.63 15.51 -10.76
CA TYR A 28 4.39 16.95 -10.74
C TYR A 28 4.54 17.51 -9.33
N LEU A 29 3.93 16.90 -8.31
CA LEU A 29 4.04 17.37 -6.93
C LEU A 29 5.50 17.39 -6.45
N LYS A 30 6.23 16.29 -6.64
CA LYS A 30 7.65 16.20 -6.28
C LYS A 30 8.51 17.30 -6.91
N ARG A 31 8.27 17.64 -8.18
CA ARG A 31 9.01 18.69 -8.89
C ARG A 31 8.73 20.09 -8.36
N ASN A 32 7.62 20.31 -7.67
CA ASN A 32 7.21 21.62 -7.14
C ASN A 32 7.40 21.74 -5.62
N GLU A 33 8.00 20.76 -4.95
CA GLU A 33 8.22 20.81 -3.49
C GLU A 33 9.04 22.03 -3.04
N SER A 34 10.04 22.43 -3.84
CA SER A 34 10.92 23.56 -3.54
C SER A 34 10.22 24.92 -3.58
N VAL A 35 9.02 25.00 -4.16
CA VAL A 35 8.24 26.23 -4.32
C VAL A 35 6.96 26.25 -3.47
N GLU A 36 6.45 25.10 -3.03
CA GLU A 36 5.08 24.98 -2.51
C GLU A 36 4.97 24.59 -1.02
N ASN A 37 6.04 24.70 -0.23
CA ASN A 37 6.04 24.42 1.22
C ASN A 37 5.39 23.06 1.62
N TYR A 38 5.64 22.02 0.82
CA TYR A 38 5.30 20.63 1.13
C TYR A 38 6.40 19.68 0.68
N THR A 39 6.37 18.46 1.21
CA THR A 39 7.23 17.34 0.78
C THR A 39 6.36 16.10 0.61
N VAL A 40 6.48 15.42 -0.52
CA VAL A 40 5.85 14.13 -0.77
C VAL A 40 6.65 13.07 -0.05
N GLY A 41 6.11 12.56 1.06
CA GLY A 41 6.68 11.43 1.79
C GLY A 41 6.38 10.10 1.10
N SER A 42 5.63 9.23 1.79
CA SER A 42 5.22 7.94 1.26
C SER A 42 3.92 8.05 0.45
N VAL A 43 3.89 7.38 -0.71
CA VAL A 43 2.67 7.19 -1.50
C VAL A 43 2.09 5.81 -1.17
N PHE A 44 0.85 5.78 -0.70
CA PHE A 44 0.13 4.54 -0.40
C PHE A 44 -0.98 4.31 -1.42
N ILE A 45 -1.11 3.06 -1.85
CA ILE A 45 -2.18 2.60 -2.73
C ILE A 45 -3.09 1.73 -1.87
N THR A 46 -4.33 2.17 -1.66
CA THR A 46 -5.21 1.61 -0.62
C THR A 46 -6.45 0.88 -1.14
N GLY A 47 -6.65 0.74 -2.46
CA GLY A 47 -7.84 0.01 -2.90
C GLY A 47 -8.02 -0.28 -4.38
N GLY A 48 -8.71 -1.40 -4.61
CA GLY A 48 -9.22 -1.86 -5.90
C GLY A 48 -8.29 -2.84 -6.60
N TYR A 49 -8.79 -4.02 -6.99
CA TYR A 49 -8.02 -5.01 -7.75
C TYR A 49 -7.30 -4.39 -8.96
N GLY A 50 -8.00 -3.56 -9.74
CA GLY A 50 -7.42 -2.90 -10.91
C GLY A 50 -6.27 -1.96 -10.59
N VAL A 51 -6.36 -1.22 -9.48
CA VAL A 51 -5.31 -0.28 -9.04
C VAL A 51 -4.12 -1.04 -8.48
N TYR A 52 -4.35 -2.07 -7.67
CA TYR A 52 -3.29 -2.95 -7.18
C TYR A 52 -2.55 -3.63 -8.34
N LYS A 53 -3.30 -4.15 -9.31
CA LYS A 53 -2.73 -4.77 -10.50
C LYS A 53 -1.86 -3.77 -11.27
N ALA A 54 -2.40 -2.59 -11.59
CA ALA A 54 -1.66 -1.54 -12.30
C ALA A 54 -0.39 -1.11 -11.56
N ALA A 55 -0.45 -1.04 -10.22
CA ALA A 55 0.71 -0.73 -9.39
C ALA A 55 1.78 -1.83 -9.42
N MET A 56 1.38 -3.10 -9.46
CA MET A 56 2.32 -4.22 -9.50
C MET A 56 2.93 -4.43 -10.90
N GLU A 57 2.24 -3.97 -11.95
CA GLU A 57 2.66 -4.06 -13.36
C GLU A 57 3.41 -2.82 -13.87
N VAL A 58 3.57 -1.78 -13.05
CA VAL A 58 4.26 -0.57 -13.49
C VAL A 58 5.77 -0.80 -13.59
N ASP A 59 6.34 -0.45 -14.74
CA ASP A 59 7.79 -0.50 -14.94
C ASP A 59 8.48 0.66 -14.22
N ASN A 60 9.74 0.46 -13.82
CA ASN A 60 10.64 1.48 -13.25
C ASN A 60 10.27 2.06 -11.87
N TYR A 61 9.23 1.58 -11.20
CA TYR A 61 8.96 1.94 -9.81
C TYR A 61 9.32 0.81 -8.84
N LYS A 62 9.85 1.20 -7.68
CA LYS A 62 10.03 0.34 -6.52
C LYS A 62 8.69 0.23 -5.79
N VAL A 63 8.08 -0.95 -5.85
CA VAL A 63 6.75 -1.22 -5.30
C VAL A 63 6.84 -2.18 -4.14
N ARG A 64 6.26 -1.76 -3.02
CA ARG A 64 6.21 -2.51 -1.77
C ARG A 64 4.77 -2.88 -1.46
N VAL A 65 4.54 -4.14 -1.12
CA VAL A 65 3.25 -4.64 -0.66
C VAL A 65 3.39 -5.02 0.80
N PHE A 66 2.76 -4.23 1.66
CA PHE A 66 2.44 -4.64 3.02
C PHE A 66 1.20 -5.53 2.95
N TYR A 67 1.35 -6.78 3.34
CA TYR A 67 0.34 -7.81 3.16
C TYR A 67 -0.05 -8.39 4.52
N THR A 68 -1.34 -8.34 4.86
CA THR A 68 -1.85 -9.03 6.05
C THR A 68 -2.49 -10.33 5.58
N ASN A 69 -1.85 -11.46 5.87
CA ASN A 69 -2.45 -12.75 5.63
C ASN A 69 -3.46 -13.02 6.74
N VAL A 70 -4.74 -13.23 6.42
CA VAL A 70 -5.82 -13.45 7.38
C VAL A 70 -6.47 -14.80 7.10
N SER A 71 -6.65 -15.60 8.14
CA SER A 71 -7.40 -16.84 8.14
C SER A 71 -8.52 -16.75 9.16
N THR A 72 -9.75 -17.08 8.74
CA THR A 72 -10.94 -17.10 9.61
C THR A 72 -11.41 -18.54 9.82
N VAL A 73 -12.12 -18.78 10.93
CA VAL A 73 -12.78 -20.08 11.18
C VAL A 73 -14.05 -20.22 10.37
N ASP A 74 -14.79 -19.12 10.20
CA ASP A 74 -16.03 -19.10 9.44
C ASP A 74 -15.77 -18.79 7.95
N PRO A 75 -16.53 -19.43 7.03
CA PRO A 75 -16.44 -19.13 5.61
C PRO A 75 -16.97 -17.70 5.33
N VAL A 76 -16.12 -16.86 4.76
CA VAL A 76 -16.46 -15.50 4.33
C VAL A 76 -16.74 -15.49 2.83
N VAL A 77 -17.82 -14.83 2.41
CA VAL A 77 -18.10 -14.61 0.98
C VAL A 77 -17.16 -13.52 0.45
N ILE A 78 -16.25 -13.90 -0.45
CA ILE A 78 -15.26 -13.01 -1.05
C ILE A 78 -15.68 -12.71 -2.49
N THR A 79 -15.92 -11.43 -2.81
CA THR A 79 -16.28 -10.98 -4.17
C THR A 79 -15.12 -10.30 -4.90
N SER A 80 -14.03 -10.02 -4.19
CA SER A 80 -12.87 -9.28 -4.69
C SER A 80 -11.60 -9.92 -4.19
N TYR A 81 -10.60 -10.03 -5.06
CA TYR A 81 -9.33 -10.66 -4.75
C TYR A 81 -8.17 -9.68 -4.93
N PHE A 82 -7.10 -9.86 -4.16
CA PHE A 82 -5.83 -9.19 -4.43
C PHE A 82 -5.16 -9.85 -5.65
N PRO A 83 -4.41 -9.11 -6.50
CA PRO A 83 -3.63 -9.72 -7.57
C PRO A 83 -2.68 -10.80 -7.01
N GLN A 84 -2.66 -11.97 -7.64
CA GLN A 84 -1.89 -13.11 -7.15
C GLN A 84 -0.38 -12.82 -7.17
N LEU A 85 0.22 -12.55 -6.00
CA LEU A 85 1.63 -12.18 -5.85
C LEU A 85 2.60 -13.16 -6.54
N HIS A 86 2.30 -14.47 -6.50
CA HIS A 86 3.13 -15.49 -7.11
C HIS A 86 3.25 -15.39 -8.65
N LYS A 87 2.38 -14.62 -9.31
CA LYS A 87 2.47 -14.32 -10.75
C LYS A 87 3.52 -13.25 -11.07
N TYR A 88 3.97 -12.50 -10.05
CA TYR A 88 4.94 -11.42 -10.21
C TYR A 88 6.27 -11.83 -9.58
N ILE A 89 7.11 -12.50 -10.37
CA ILE A 89 8.39 -13.08 -9.93
C ILE A 89 9.34 -12.03 -9.32
N SER A 90 9.18 -10.76 -9.70
CA SER A 90 9.94 -9.64 -9.14
C SER A 90 9.66 -9.42 -7.65
N PHE A 91 8.46 -9.75 -7.15
CA PHE A 91 8.09 -9.55 -5.76
C PHE A 91 8.62 -10.67 -4.87
N LYS A 92 9.58 -10.33 -4.02
CA LYS A 92 10.17 -11.25 -3.05
C LYS A 92 9.69 -10.93 -1.65
N ARG A 93 9.34 -11.97 -0.88
CA ARG A 93 9.07 -11.83 0.56
C ARG A 93 10.34 -11.34 1.25
N LYS A 94 10.22 -10.31 2.08
CA LYS A 94 11.30 -9.74 2.87
C LYS A 94 11.26 -10.23 4.32
N SER A 95 12.38 -10.04 5.02
CA SER A 95 12.52 -10.47 6.42
C SER A 95 11.58 -9.69 7.34
N TYR A 96 11.26 -10.29 8.49
CA TYR A 96 10.55 -9.60 9.56
C TYR A 96 11.28 -8.33 10.01
N ASP A 97 12.61 -8.36 10.13
CA ASP A 97 13.37 -7.18 10.56
C ASP A 97 13.21 -6.01 9.57
N ARG A 98 13.15 -6.32 8.27
CA ARG A 98 12.86 -5.32 7.23
C ARG A 98 11.45 -4.76 7.37
N LEU A 99 10.45 -5.61 7.57
CA LEU A 99 9.06 -5.19 7.85
C LEU A 99 8.99 -4.27 9.09
N GLN A 100 9.58 -4.67 10.21
CA GLN A 100 9.59 -3.91 11.46
C GLN A 100 10.31 -2.56 11.28
N SER A 101 11.42 -2.52 10.54
CA SER A 101 12.18 -1.27 10.31
C SER A 101 11.40 -0.19 9.53
N LEU A 102 10.33 -0.59 8.84
CA LEU A 102 9.51 0.31 8.03
C LEU A 102 8.21 0.73 8.74
N ALA A 103 7.87 0.06 9.84
CA ALA A 103 6.64 0.30 10.58
C ALA A 103 6.86 1.38 11.64
N PRO A 104 5.91 2.33 11.82
CA PRO A 104 6.00 3.33 12.89
C PRO A 104 5.61 2.77 14.26
N PHE A 105 5.34 1.47 14.36
CA PHE A 105 4.92 0.76 15.57
C PHE A 105 5.54 -0.64 15.61
N THR A 106 5.52 -1.26 16.78
CA THR A 106 5.96 -2.66 16.96
C THR A 106 4.95 -3.61 16.32
N ILE A 107 5.43 -4.43 15.39
CA ILE A 107 4.68 -5.52 14.77
C ILE A 107 5.01 -6.78 15.55
N GLU A 108 4.02 -7.54 16.01
CA GLU A 108 4.30 -8.83 16.63
C GLU A 108 4.73 -9.85 15.56
N LYS A 109 5.78 -10.62 15.86
CA LYS A 109 6.38 -11.57 14.93
C LYS A 109 5.59 -12.88 14.89
N GLY A 110 5.20 -13.30 13.70
CA GLY A 110 4.56 -14.59 13.45
C GLY A 110 3.05 -14.48 13.28
N VAL A 111 2.36 -15.62 13.43
CA VAL A 111 0.91 -15.69 13.33
C VAL A 111 0.30 -15.33 14.68
N LEU A 112 -0.57 -14.33 14.69
CA LEU A 112 -1.32 -13.87 15.85
C LEU A 112 -2.72 -14.47 15.78
N GLU A 113 -3.23 -14.93 16.93
CA GLU A 113 -4.55 -15.55 17.05
C GLU A 113 -5.40 -14.72 18.00
N GLN A 114 -6.55 -14.28 17.49
CA GLN A 114 -7.55 -13.55 18.25
C GLN A 114 -8.50 -14.51 18.97
N SER A 115 -9.21 -14.00 19.99
CA SER A 115 -10.12 -14.81 20.82
C SER A 115 -11.31 -15.39 20.04
N ASP A 116 -11.66 -14.79 18.90
CA ASP A 116 -12.70 -15.25 17.98
C ASP A 116 -12.18 -16.28 16.95
N GLY A 117 -10.92 -16.69 17.07
CA GLY A 117 -10.29 -17.68 16.19
C GLY A 117 -9.73 -17.10 14.88
N ILE A 118 -9.80 -15.77 14.67
CA ILE A 118 -9.16 -15.13 13.53
C ILE A 118 -7.64 -15.17 13.72
N LYS A 119 -6.93 -15.68 12.71
CA LYS A 119 -5.47 -15.73 12.68
C LYS A 119 -4.94 -14.76 11.64
N PHE A 120 -3.92 -13.99 11.97
CA PHE A 120 -3.29 -13.10 11.00
C PHE A 120 -1.78 -12.98 11.13
N GLU A 121 -1.10 -12.72 10.02
CA GLU A 121 0.35 -12.51 9.96
C GLU A 121 0.64 -11.31 9.04
N TYR A 122 1.47 -10.39 9.52
CA TYR A 122 2.00 -9.30 8.69
C TYR A 122 3.20 -9.78 7.87
N GLN A 123 3.15 -9.52 6.57
CA GLN A 123 4.17 -9.89 5.61
C GLN A 123 4.55 -8.68 4.76
N LEU A 124 5.77 -8.72 4.22
CA LEU A 124 6.32 -7.70 3.36
C LEU A 124 6.81 -8.32 2.06
N TYR A 125 6.40 -7.75 0.93
CA TYR A 125 6.91 -8.06 -0.39
C TYR A 125 7.44 -6.79 -1.06
N GLU A 126 8.58 -6.88 -1.74
CA GLU A 126 9.15 -5.77 -2.51
C GLU A 126 9.57 -6.28 -3.89
N ASN A 127 9.39 -5.47 -4.94
CA ASN A 127 9.77 -5.83 -6.32
C ASN A 127 11.26 -5.55 -6.64
N TRP A 128 12.08 -5.28 -5.63
CA TRP A 128 13.51 -5.03 -5.74
C TRP A 128 14.26 -5.74 -4.61
N ASP A 129 15.58 -5.89 -4.76
CA ASP A 129 16.43 -6.52 -3.76
C ASP A 129 16.85 -5.58 -2.63
#